data_AF-A0A3N0G5E5-F1
#
_entry.id   AF-A0A3N0G5E5-F1
#
_cell.length_a   1.000
_cell.length_b   1.000
_cell.length_c   1.000
_cell.angle_alpha   90.00
_cell.angle_beta   90.00
_cell.angle_gamma   90.00
#
_symmetry.space_group_name_H-M   'P 1'
#
loop_
_entity.id
_entity.type
_entity.pdbx_description
1 polymer ?
#
loop_
_entity_poly.entity_id
_entity_poly.type
_entity_poly.pdbx_seq_one_letter_code
_entity_poly.pdbx_strand_id
1 'polypeptide(L)'
;MAVITNLHSAPITLTDQKTGERVTIAPAQTKLIHGDFSAHLFTLEKMMLADENDTDTDGDGVDVAGLRIEYESLFGKKAPSAMKAPSLQKAIDDEKARLAGSNENPPSPPADGNQAE
;
A
#
# COMPACT_ATOMS: atom_id res chain seq x y z
N MET A 1 6.41 -7.02 8.34
CA MET A 1 7.19 -8.28 8.37
C MET A 1 6.82 -9.08 9.63
N ALA A 2 7.32 -10.29 9.88
CA ALA A 2 7.02 -11.01 11.12
C ALA A 2 8.28 -11.55 11.81
N VAL A 3 8.38 -11.28 13.11
CA VAL A 3 9.40 -11.87 13.99
C VAL A 3 8.85 -13.18 14.53
N ILE A 4 9.41 -14.27 14.02
CA ILE A 4 8.98 -15.62 14.36
C ILE A 4 9.87 -16.18 15.47
N THR A 5 9.27 -16.53 16.60
CA THR A 5 9.91 -17.23 17.70
C THR A 5 9.42 -18.66 17.78
N ASN A 6 10.34 -19.62 17.68
CA ASN A 6 10.03 -21.04 17.79
C ASN A 6 9.91 -21.43 19.28
N LEU A 7 8.69 -21.71 19.73
CA LEU A 7 8.39 -22.19 21.09
C LEU A 7 8.33 -23.73 21.16
N HIS A 8 8.45 -24.40 20.02
CA HIS A 8 8.41 -25.84 19.90
C HIS A 8 9.78 -26.48 20.16
N SER A 9 9.79 -27.76 20.54
CA SER A 9 11.02 -28.54 20.80
C SER A 9 11.72 -29.03 19.54
N ALA A 10 11.07 -28.96 18.39
CA ALA A 10 11.59 -29.34 17.07
C ALA A 10 11.81 -28.11 16.17
N PRO A 11 12.73 -28.19 15.20
CA PRO A 11 12.94 -27.12 14.23
C PRO A 11 11.69 -26.91 13.36
N ILE A 12 11.31 -25.65 13.15
CA ILE A 12 10.19 -25.25 12.29
C ILE A 12 10.77 -24.70 10.99
N THR A 13 10.27 -25.14 9.85
CA THR A 13 10.64 -24.57 8.55
C THR A 13 9.50 -23.75 8.00
N LEU A 14 9.78 -22.50 7.66
CA LEU A 14 8.83 -21.55 7.07
C LEU A 14 9.34 -21.12 5.70
N THR A 15 8.43 -20.69 4.83
CA THR A 15 8.77 -20.11 3.54
C THR A 15 8.66 -18.59 3.65
N ASP A 16 9.73 -17.88 3.33
CA ASP A 16 9.71 -16.42 3.20
C ASP A 16 8.89 -16.05 1.95
N GLN A 17 7.79 -15.33 2.13
CA GLN A 17 6.84 -15.04 1.05
C GLN A 17 7.38 -14.04 0.02
N LYS A 18 8.45 -13.30 0.35
CA LYS A 18 9.06 -12.30 -0.54
C LYS A 18 10.11 -12.91 -1.46
N THR A 19 10.92 -13.83 -0.92
CA THR A 19 12.05 -14.43 -1.62
C THR A 19 11.77 -15.86 -2.10
N GLY A 20 10.77 -16.53 -1.52
CA GLY A 20 10.48 -17.94 -1.72
C GLY A 20 11.47 -18.88 -1.02
N GLU A 21 12.37 -18.35 -0.19
CA GLU A 21 13.38 -19.14 0.52
C GLU A 21 12.77 -19.93 1.68
N ARG A 22 13.26 -21.15 1.92
CA ARG A 22 12.88 -21.96 3.07
C ARG A 22 13.82 -21.66 4.24
N VAL A 23 13.28 -21.02 5.27
CA VAL A 23 13.99 -20.65 6.48
C VAL A 23 13.66 -21.64 7.58
N THR A 24 14.68 -22.31 8.12
CA THR A 24 14.54 -23.20 9.29
C THR A 24 14.93 -22.49 10.57
N ILE A 25 14.03 -22.50 11.55
CA ILE A 25 14.19 -21.89 12.87
C ILE A 25 14.39 -23.01 13.89
N ALA A 26 15.55 -23.04 14.54
CA ALA A 26 15.83 -24.01 15.59
C ALA A 26 14.94 -23.78 16.84
N PRO A 27 14.81 -24.76 17.75
CA PRO A 27 14.08 -24.59 19.01
C PRO A 27 14.59 -23.40 19.82
N ALA A 28 13.68 -22.64 20.42
CA ALA A 28 13.98 -21.45 21.23
C ALA A 28 14.81 -20.37 20.49
N GLN A 29 14.76 -20.35 19.16
CA GLN A 29 15.36 -19.30 18.33
C GLN A 29 14.29 -18.39 17.76
N THR A 30 14.73 -17.16 17.46
CA THR A 30 13.91 -16.13 16.83
C THR A 30 14.52 -15.73 15.48
N LYS A 31 13.67 -15.58 14.46
CA LYS A 31 14.07 -15.17 13.11
C LYS A 31 13.05 -14.19 12.53
N LEU A 32 13.54 -13.20 11.79
CA LEU A 32 12.71 -12.30 11.00
C LEU A 32 12.42 -12.94 9.64
N ILE A 33 11.15 -13.05 9.28
CA ILE A 33 10.69 -13.64 8.02
C ILE A 33 9.63 -12.75 7.38
N HIS A 34 9.67 -12.58 6.06
CA HIS A 34 8.63 -11.85 5.35
C HIS A 34 7.40 -12.73 5.15
N GLY A 35 6.26 -12.23 5.61
CA GLY A 35 4.96 -12.84 5.36
C GLY A 35 4.01 -12.65 6.53
N ASP A 36 2.75 -13.00 6.29
CA ASP A 36 1.76 -13.17 7.35
C ASP A 36 1.78 -14.63 7.85
N PHE A 37 2.01 -14.79 9.15
CA PHE A 37 2.04 -16.09 9.83
C PHE A 37 0.99 -16.19 10.93
N SER A 38 0.10 -15.21 11.06
CA SER A 38 -0.95 -15.18 12.09
C SER A 38 -1.94 -16.33 11.92
N ALA A 39 -2.19 -16.76 10.68
CA ALA A 39 -3.01 -17.93 10.35
C ALA A 39 -2.23 -19.26 10.26
N HIS A 40 -0.92 -19.28 10.58
CA HIS A 40 -0.11 -20.49 10.46
C HIS A 40 -0.49 -21.50 11.56
N LEU A 41 -0.55 -22.80 11.24
CA LEU A 41 -0.98 -23.86 12.18
C LEU A 41 -0.18 -23.83 13.49
N PHE A 42 1.15 -23.69 13.43
CA PHE A 42 1.99 -23.57 14.62
C PHE A 42 1.74 -22.29 15.45
N THR A 43 1.28 -21.20 14.84
CA THR A 43 0.85 -19.99 15.57
C THR A 43 -0.46 -20.24 16.30
N LEU A 44 -1.44 -20.88 15.63
CA LEU A 44 -2.73 -21.22 16.20
C LEU A 44 -2.60 -22.20 17.38
N GLU A 45 -1.72 -23.20 17.24
CA GLU A 45 -1.40 -24.19 18.28
C GLU A 45 -0.46 -23.63 19.38
N LYS A 46 -0.11 -22.34 19.34
CA LYS A 46 0.82 -21.67 20.29
C LYS A 46 2.21 -22.33 20.38
N MET A 47 2.60 -23.06 19.34
CA MET A 47 3.93 -23.67 19.18
C MET A 47 4.95 -22.71 18.56
N MET A 48 4.46 -21.60 18.02
CA MET A 48 5.23 -20.53 17.41
C MET A 48 4.59 -19.21 17.80
N LEU A 49 5.41 -18.22 18.14
CA LEU A 49 4.96 -16.85 18.29
C LEU A 49 5.35 -16.10 17.03
N ALA A 50 4.36 -15.63 16.29
CA ALA A 50 4.56 -14.68 15.19
C ALA A 50 4.20 -13.30 15.73
N ASP A 51 5.22 -12.53 16.08
CA ASP A 51 5.05 -11.12 16.40
C ASP A 51 5.11 -10.36 15.09
N GLU A 52 3.96 -9.83 14.65
CA GLU A 52 3.89 -8.96 13.49
C GLU A 52 4.63 -7.67 13.83
N ASN A 53 5.92 -7.67 13.55
CA ASN A 53 6.69 -6.44 13.57
C ASN A 53 6.16 -5.63 12.38
N ASP A 54 5.24 -4.72 12.71
CA ASP A 54 4.63 -3.69 11.87
C ASP A 54 5.69 -2.66 11.43
N THR A 55 6.79 -3.19 10.91
CA THR A 55 7.74 -2.46 10.10
C THR A 55 7.39 -2.83 8.67
N ASP A 56 6.68 -1.85 8.08
CA ASP A 56 6.36 -1.62 6.69
C ASP A 56 5.11 -2.40 6.23
N THR A 57 3.94 -1.74 6.10
CA THR A 57 3.75 -0.55 5.26
C THR A 57 2.55 0.33 5.70
N ASP A 58 2.81 1.65 5.70
CA ASP A 58 1.90 2.79 5.72
C ASP A 58 1.20 3.20 7.03
N GLY A 59 1.52 4.41 7.52
CA GLY A 59 0.49 5.21 8.19
C GLY A 59 0.84 6.10 9.39
N ASP A 60 1.95 6.86 9.41
CA ASP A 60 1.95 8.18 10.10
C ASP A 60 3.04 9.17 9.61
N GLY A 61 3.68 8.86 8.48
CA GLY A 61 4.51 9.82 7.74
C GLY A 61 3.96 9.87 6.34
N VAL A 62 3.25 10.94 5.99
CA VAL A 62 2.68 11.18 4.66
C VAL A 62 3.65 10.67 3.57
N ASP A 63 3.24 9.71 2.75
CA ASP A 63 4.11 9.08 1.74
C ASP A 63 4.48 10.09 0.65
N VAL A 64 5.47 10.93 0.93
CA VAL A 64 5.88 12.03 0.06
C VAL A 64 6.39 11.52 -1.27
N ALA A 65 6.96 10.31 -1.29
CA ALA A 65 7.46 9.67 -2.49
C ALA A 65 6.33 9.35 -3.47
N GLY A 66 5.27 8.67 -3.01
CA GLY A 66 4.07 8.39 -3.79
C GLY A 66 3.37 9.67 -4.25
N LEU A 67 3.26 10.67 -3.37
CA LEU A 67 2.69 11.97 -3.75
C LEU A 67 3.49 12.68 -4.85
N ARG A 68 4.82 12.57 -4.88
CA ARG A 68 5.62 13.18 -5.95
C ARG A 68 5.42 12.49 -7.29
N ILE A 69 5.28 11.16 -7.29
CA ILE A 69 4.99 10.38 -8.49
C ILE A 69 3.61 10.74 -9.04
N GLU A 70 2.62 10.81 -8.16
CA GLU A 70 1.25 11.17 -8.54
C GLU A 70 1.15 12.62 -9.04
N TYR A 71 1.84 13.56 -8.39
CA TYR A 71 1.93 14.94 -8.86
C TYR A 71 2.58 15.04 -10.24
N GLU A 72 3.69 14.32 -10.48
CA GLU A 72 4.33 14.32 -11.81
C GLU A 72 3.39 13.80 -12.90
N SER A 73 2.58 12.79 -12.56
CA SER A 73 1.64 12.18 -13.49
C SER A 73 0.48 13.13 -13.82
N LEU A 74 -0.03 13.87 -12.84
CA LEU A 74 -1.15 14.80 -13.01
C LEU A 74 -0.74 16.13 -13.64
N PHE A 75 0.41 16.69 -13.23
CA PHE A 75 0.87 18.01 -13.67
C PHE A 75 1.91 17.95 -14.79
N GLY A 76 2.36 16.75 -15.20
CA GLY A 76 3.38 16.54 -16.23
C GLY A 76 4.77 17.08 -15.86
N LYS A 77 4.99 17.41 -14.58
CA LYS A 77 6.22 18.03 -14.08
C LYS A 77 6.53 17.57 -12.66
N LYS A 78 7.82 17.46 -12.35
CA LYS A 78 8.27 17.10 -11.00
C LYS A 78 7.77 18.08 -9.96
N ALA A 79 7.21 17.54 -8.89
CA ALA A 79 6.88 18.31 -7.70
C ALA A 79 8.12 19.02 -7.16
N PRO A 80 8.02 20.31 -6.79
CA PRO A 80 9.14 21.03 -6.18
C PRO A 80 9.60 20.31 -4.91
N SER A 81 10.91 20.06 -4.78
CA SER A 81 11.46 19.35 -3.61
C SER A 81 11.25 20.10 -2.30
N ALA A 82 11.02 21.41 -2.37
CA ALA A 82 10.69 22.29 -1.24
C ALA A 82 9.21 22.19 -0.79
N MET A 83 8.34 21.59 -1.59
CA MET A 83 6.92 21.43 -1.25
C MET A 83 6.76 20.33 -0.20
N LYS A 84 6.09 20.66 0.91
CA LYS A 84 5.81 19.71 1.98
C LYS A 84 4.67 18.78 1.59
N ALA A 85 4.67 17.58 2.16
CA ALA A 85 3.68 16.54 1.93
C ALA A 85 2.21 17.00 1.98
N PRO A 86 1.74 17.76 3.00
CA PRO A 86 0.34 18.22 3.03
C PRO A 86 0.00 19.19 1.89
N SER A 87 0.95 20.02 1.45
CA SER A 87 0.75 20.92 0.30
C SER A 87 0.70 20.14 -1.01
N LEU A 88 1.52 19.08 -1.11
CA LEU A 88 1.58 18.22 -2.28
C LEU A 88 0.31 17.38 -2.42
N GLN A 89 -0.15 16.77 -1.33
CA GLN A 89 -1.43 16.06 -1.25
C GLN A 89 -2.58 16.96 -1.67
N LYS A 90 -2.65 18.18 -1.12
CA LYS A 90 -3.73 19.12 -1.45
C LYS A 90 -3.75 19.49 -2.93
N ALA A 91 -2.60 19.71 -3.56
CA ALA A 91 -2.53 20.03 -4.99
C ALA A 91 -2.97 18.87 -5.88
N ILE A 92 -2.62 17.64 -5.49
CA ILE A 92 -3.04 16.40 -6.16
C ILE A 92 -4.56 16.21 -6.06
N ASP A 93 -5.12 16.38 -4.86
CA ASP A 93 -6.56 16.25 -4.62
C ASP A 93 -7.37 17.26 -5.43
N ASP A 94 -6.92 18.52 -5.45
CA ASP A 94 -7.58 19.61 -6.18
C ASP A 94 -7.59 19.33 -7.71
N GLU A 95 -6.46 18.87 -8.26
CA GLU A 95 -6.37 18.54 -9.68
C GLU A 95 -7.15 17.27 -10.04
N LYS A 96 -7.14 16.25 -9.18
CA LYS A 96 -8.00 15.06 -9.35
C LYS A 96 -9.48 15.44 -9.35
N ALA A 97 -9.90 16.30 -8.43
CA ALA A 97 -11.27 16.81 -8.38
C ALA A 97 -11.63 17.62 -9.63
N ARG A 98 -10.71 18.43 -10.13
CA ARG A 98 -10.88 19.20 -11.38
C ARG A 98 -11.00 18.29 -12.60
N LEU A 99 -10.18 17.25 -12.70
CA LEU A 99 -10.23 16.27 -13.79
C LEU A 99 -11.51 15.43 -13.73
N ALA A 100 -11.96 15.05 -12.53
CA ALA A 100 -13.23 14.35 -12.33
C ALA A 100 -14.43 15.23 -12.74
N GLY A 101 -14.41 16.52 -12.42
CA GLY A 101 -15.47 17.46 -12.80
C GLY A 101 -15.42 17.92 -14.26
N SER A 102 -14.26 17.90 -14.92
CA SER A 102 -14.11 18.33 -16.33
C SER A 102 -14.55 17.26 -17.34
N ASN A 103 -14.86 16.04 -16.90
CA ASN A 103 -15.39 14.98 -17.76
C ASN A 103 -16.94 14.97 -17.81
N GLU A 104 -17.60 15.90 -17.10
CA GLU A 104 -18.99 16.25 -17.36
C GLU A 104 -19.05 17.28 -18.49
N ASN A 105 -19.15 16.75 -19.72
CA ASN A 105 -19.42 17.49 -20.95
C ASN A 105 -20.64 18.44 -20.76
N PRO A 106 -20.57 19.72 -21.20
CA PRO A 106 -21.69 20.66 -21.10
C PRO A 106 -22.97 20.14 -21.78
N PRO A 107 -24.17 20.56 -21.32
CA PRO A 107 -25.41 20.21 -21.99
C PRO A 107 -25.35 20.75 -23.43
N SER A 108 -25.39 19.84 -24.41
CA SER A 108 -25.63 20.20 -25.80
C SER A 108 -26.89 21.06 -25.87
N PRO A 109 -26.89 22.22 -26.54
CA PRO A 109 -28.10 23.00 -26.71
C PRO A 109 -29.13 22.14 -27.45
N PRO A 110 -30.42 22.20 -27.08
CA PRO A 110 -31.46 21.46 -27.78
C PRO A 110 -31.45 21.87 -29.25
N ALA A 111 -31.38 20.88 -30.14
CA ALA A 111 -31.57 21.09 -31.57
C ALA A 111 -33.01 21.57 -31.80
N ASP A 112 -33.18 22.88 -31.84
CA ASP A 112 -34.36 23.54 -32.37
C ASP A 112 -34.33 23.40 -33.90
N GLY A 113 -35.40 22.81 -34.47
CA GLY A 113 -35.61 22.79 -35.92
C GLY A 113 -35.93 21.41 -36.50
N ASN A 114 -37.20 21.01 -36.42
CA ASN A 114 -37.96 20.62 -37.62
C ASN A 114 -39.45 20.44 -37.28
N GLN A 115 -40.20 21.55 -37.38
CA GLN A 115 -41.56 21.47 -37.92
C GLN A 115 -41.43 21.37 -39.45
N ALA A 116 -41.98 20.32 -40.03
CA ALA A 116 -42.49 20.33 -41.39
C ALA A 116 -43.59 19.28 -41.48
N GLU A 117 -44.83 19.77 -41.44
CA GLU A 117 -46.00 19.16 -42.07
C GLU A 117 -45.81 19.03 -43.59
#